data_AF-A0A856MA58-F1
#
_entry.id   AF-A0A856MA58-F1
#
_cell.length_a   1.000
_cell.length_b   1.000
_cell.length_c   1.000
_cell.angle_alpha   90.00
_cell.angle_beta   90.00
_cell.angle_gamma   90.00
#
_symmetry.space_group_name_H-M   'P 1'
#
loop_
_entity.id
_entity.type
_entity.pdbx_description
1 polymer ?
#
loop_
_entity_poly.entity_id
_entity_poly.type
_entity_poly.pdbx_seq_one_letter_code
_entity_poly.pdbx_strand_id
1 'polypeptide(L)' 'MTEESVFEESSGNVFADLGLEDAEELFTRGKIGIVVLNLLKQRNLKQREISKLLGIPQPEVSYLMRGEFQ' A
#
# COMPACT_ATOMS: atom_id res chain seq x y z
N MET A 1 8.15 -40.14 0.95
CA MET A 1 8.66 -39.27 -0.13
C MET A 1 8.10 -37.91 0.14
N THR A 2 8.94 -36.97 0.52
CA THR A 2 8.54 -35.57 0.72
C THR A 2 8.43 -34.97 -0.66
N GLU A 3 7.25 -34.50 -1.07
CA GLU A 3 7.12 -33.76 -2.31
C GLU A 3 7.92 -32.45 -2.18
N GLU A 4 8.85 -32.22 -3.11
CA GLU A 4 9.55 -30.94 -3.19
C GLU A 4 8.56 -29.88 -3.69
N SER A 5 8.33 -28.86 -2.87
CA SER A 5 7.53 -27.70 -3.22
C SER A 5 8.21 -26.94 -4.36
N VAL A 6 7.55 -26.81 -5.50
CA VAL A 6 7.99 -25.92 -6.58
C VAL A 6 7.68 -24.48 -6.18
N PHE A 7 8.69 -23.61 -6.21
CA PHE A 7 8.55 -22.18 -5.95
C PHE A 7 9.30 -21.37 -7.01
N GLU A 8 8.87 -20.12 -7.18
CA GLU A 8 9.52 -19.14 -8.06
C GLU A 8 10.15 -18.04 -7.20
N GLU A 9 11.35 -17.60 -7.56
CA GLU A 9 12.01 -16.49 -6.89
C GLU A 9 11.36 -15.17 -7.32
N SER A 10 10.97 -14.34 -6.34
CA SER A 10 10.34 -13.04 -6.62
C SER A 10 11.31 -12.09 -7.31
N SER A 11 10.80 -11.29 -8.26
CA SER A 11 11.54 -10.16 -8.85
C SER A 11 11.82 -9.02 -7.85
N GLY A 12 11.23 -9.08 -6.66
CA GLY A 12 11.18 -7.99 -5.70
C GLY A 12 10.01 -7.02 -5.94
N ASN A 13 9.25 -7.19 -7.03
CA ASN A 13 8.00 -6.50 -7.30
C ASN A 13 6.85 -7.51 -7.45
N VAL A 14 6.07 -7.67 -6.38
CA VAL A 14 4.92 -8.60 -6.36
C VAL A 14 3.91 -8.32 -7.48
N PHE A 15 3.78 -7.07 -7.94
CA PHE A 15 2.85 -6.75 -9.03
C PHE A 15 3.37 -7.21 -10.39
N ALA A 16 4.70 -7.21 -10.57
CA ALA A 16 5.34 -7.75 -11.77
C ALA A 16 5.29 -9.29 -11.76
N ASP A 17 5.51 -9.90 -10.60
CA ASP A 17 5.40 -11.35 -10.41
C ASP A 17 3.97 -11.85 -10.72
N LEU A 18 2.96 -11.01 -10.47
CA LEU A 18 1.55 -11.28 -10.81
C LEU A 18 1.17 -10.92 -12.26
N GLY A 19 2.09 -10.36 -13.05
CA GLY A 19 1.87 -10.01 -14.45
C GLY A 19 0.93 -8.82 -14.68
N LEU A 20 0.83 -7.89 -13.74
CA LEU A 20 0.00 -6.69 -13.91
C LEU A 20 0.69 -5.68 -14.85
N GLU A 21 -0.07 -5.08 -15.76
CA GLU A 21 0.45 -4.12 -16.74
C GLU A 21 1.11 -2.90 -16.08
N ASP A 22 0.53 -2.38 -15.00
CA ASP A 22 1.00 -1.19 -14.28
C ASP A 22 1.91 -1.53 -13.08
N ALA A 23 2.63 -2.66 -13.13
CA ALA A 23 3.36 -3.20 -11.99
C ALA A 23 4.34 -2.22 -11.33
N GLU A 24 5.08 -1.42 -12.11
CA GLU A 24 6.01 -0.43 -11.56
C GLU A 24 5.30 0.71 -10.83
N GLU A 25 4.18 1.17 -11.38
CA GLU A 25 3.38 2.24 -10.78
C GLU A 25 2.75 1.77 -9.47
N LEU A 26 2.14 0.58 -9.47
CA LEU A 26 1.55 -0.04 -8.28
C LEU A 26 2.58 -0.25 -7.18
N PHE A 27 3.78 -0.71 -7.55
CA PHE A 27 4.87 -0.90 -6.59
C PHE A 27 5.35 0.41 -5.98
N THR A 28 5.52 1.43 -6.82
CA THR A 28 5.93 2.77 -6.39
C THR A 28 4.88 3.39 -5.46
N ARG A 29 3.60 3.30 -5.84
CA ARG A 29 2.47 3.78 -5.04
C ARG A 29 2.40 3.08 -3.68
N GLY A 30 2.57 1.75 -3.66
CA GLY A 30 2.61 0.96 -2.43
C GLY A 30 3.76 1.37 -1.50
N LYS A 31 4.97 1.57 -2.04
CA LYS A 31 6.14 2.03 -1.27
C LYS A 31 5.94 3.40 -0.64
N ILE A 32 5.37 4.36 -1.38
CA ILE A 32 5.07 5.68 -0.84
C ILE A 32 3.95 5.58 0.19
N GLY A 33 2.90 4.85 -0.14
CA GLY A 33 1.72 4.66 0.69
C GLY A 33 2.04 4.10 2.08
N ILE A 34 2.90 3.08 2.18
CA ILE A 34 3.27 2.50 3.47
C ILE A 34 4.03 3.49 4.35
N VAL A 35 4.89 4.35 3.76
CA VAL A 35 5.62 5.39 4.50
C VAL A 35 4.64 6.43 5.05
N VAL A 36 3.72 6.93 4.22
CA VAL A 36 2.68 7.88 4.65
C VAL A 36 1.82 7.28 5.77
N LEU A 37 1.37 6.03 5.61
CA LEU A 37 0.56 5.34 6.60
C LEU A 37 1.26 5.21 7.95
N ASN A 38 2.55 4.86 7.94
CA ASN A 38 3.33 4.74 9.16
C ASN A 38 3.48 6.10 9.87
N LEU A 39 3.73 7.18 9.11
CA LEU A 39 3.82 8.53 9.66
C LEU A 39 2.49 8.99 10.26
N LEU A 40 1.35 8.68 9.63
CA LEU A 40 0.03 9.03 10.15
C LEU A 40 -0.32 8.22 11.41
N LYS A 41 -0.01 6.92 11.44
CA LYS A 41 -0.22 6.05 12.62
C LYS A 41 0.58 6.52 13.83
N GLN A 42 1.82 6.97 13.62
CA GLN A 42 2.67 7.50 14.70
C GLN A 42 2.12 8.79 15.33
N ARG A 43 1.32 9.58 14.60
CA ARG A 43 0.76 10.85 15.10
C ARG A 43 -0.51 10.70 15.94
N ASN A 44 -1.07 9.49 16.04
CA ASN A 44 -2.28 9.18 16.81
C ASN A 44 -3.47 10.14 16.54
N LEU A 45 -3.65 10.51 15.27
CA LEU A 45 -4.69 11.43 14.82
C LEU A 45 -5.98 10.68 14.47
N LYS A 46 -7.13 11.30 14.73
CA LYS A 46 -8.43 10.86 14.23
C LYS A 46 -8.50 11.12 12.72
N GLN A 47 -9.28 10.31 11.99
CA GLN A 47 -9.43 10.46 10.54
C GLN A 47 -9.88 11.87 10.11
N ARG A 48 -10.71 12.55 10.90
CA ARG A 48 -11.13 13.94 10.63
C ARG A 48 -9.97 14.94 10.72
N GLU A 49 -9.00 14.68 11.59
CA GLU A 49 -7.80 15.52 11.73
C GLU A 49 -6.83 15.27 10.57
N ILE A 50 -6.69 14.00 10.15
CA ILE A 50 -5.95 13.62 8.96
C ILE A 50 -6.57 14.25 7.70
N SER A 51 -7.89 14.26 7.60
CA SER A 51 -8.63 14.90 6.49
C SER A 51 -8.27 16.38 6.36
N LYS A 52 -8.27 17.11 7.49
CA LYS A 52 -7.84 18.51 7.52
C LYS A 52 -6.35 18.68 7.22
N LEU A 53 -5.50 17.80 7.74
CA LEU A 53 -4.05 17.84 7.54
C LEU A 53 -3.65 17.64 6.08
N LEU A 54 -4.27 16.67 5.41
CA LEU A 54 -3.95 16.29 4.03
C LEU A 54 -4.81 17.04 3.00
N GLY A 55 -5.86 17.74 3.42
CA GLY A 55 -6.77 18.43 2.51
C GLY A 55 -7.66 17.50 1.69
N ILE A 56 -7.85 16.26 2.14
CA ILE A 56 -8.67 15.25 1.46
C ILE A 56 -9.95 14.92 2.26
N PRO A 57 -11.05 14.54 1.61
CA PRO A 57 -12.27 14.07 2.27
C PRO A 57 -12.03 12.93 3.27
N GLN A 58 -12.82 12.87 4.35
CA GLN A 58 -12.71 11.77 5.32
C GLN A 58 -12.94 10.36 4.74
N PRO A 59 -13.80 10.15 3.71
CA PRO A 59 -13.86 8.88 2.99
C PRO A 59 -12.53 8.49 2.34
N GLU A 60 -11.83 9.44 1.70
CA GLU A 60 -10.50 9.23 1.13
C GLU A 60 -9.44 8.93 2.19
N VAL A 61 -9.50 9.58 3.36
CA VAL A 61 -8.68 9.19 4.51
C VAL A 61 -8.95 7.73 4.90
N SER A 62 -10.22 7.30 4.87
CA SER A 62 -10.59 5.93 5.21
C SER A 62 -9.97 4.93 4.23
N TYR A 63 -10.03 5.21 2.92
CA TYR A 63 -9.37 4.42 1.87
C TYR A 63 -7.85 4.38 2.06
N LEU A 64 -7.22 5.55 2.24
CA LEU A 64 -5.80 5.68 2.52
C LEU A 64 -5.38 4.81 3.71
N MET A 65 -6.10 4.90 4.84
CA MET A 65 -5.79 4.16 6.07
C MET A 65 -5.92 2.64 5.94
N ARG A 66 -6.66 2.16 4.92
CA ARG A 66 -6.75 0.74 4.55
C ARG A 66 -5.73 0.31 3.49
N GLY A 67 -4.93 1.24 2.97
CA GLY A 67 -4.02 0.97 1.85
C GLY A 67 -4.73 0.82 0.51
N GLU A 68 -5.96 1.33 0.40
CA GLU A 68 -6.74 1.36 -0.84
C GLU A 68 -6.43 2.68 -1.55
N PHE A 69 -5.45 2.67 -2.45
CA PHE A 69 -5.04 3.85 -3.23
C PHE A 69 -5.78 3.87 -4.57
N GLN A 70 -7.02 4.37 -4.57
CA GLN A 70 -7.82 4.57 -5.77
C GLN A 70 -7.36 5.81 -6.56
#